data_AF-A0A9X3XI33-F1
#
_entry.id   AF-A0A9X3XI33-F1
#
_cell.length_a   1.000
_cell.length_b   1.000
_cell.length_c   1.000
_cell.angle_alpha   90.00
_cell.angle_beta   90.00
_cell.angle_gamma   90.00
#
_symmetry.space_group_name_H-M   'P 1'
#
loop_
_entity.id
_entity.type
_entity.pdbx_description
1 polymer ?
#
loop_
_entity_poly.entity_id
_entity_poly.type
_entity_poly.pdbx_seq_one_letter_code
_entity_poly.pdbx_strand_id
1 'polypeptide(L)'
;MSAGGNRTQTAVGASISIAPLDHVAGDVAGLLGNFLFDLLGMFYPRQICSKANVVVIELVTNVMEHCSIRDGALRVDLKIDGDELMITVANPATEDEFKAVSDRFTIIANAEDPRKLLADTVYRRRIDKAKGGLGLMRLTAESKFKLTAEYEQGFLVVKALFPMRGFA
;
A
#
# COMPACT_ATOMS: atom_id res chain seq x y z
N MET A 1 27.54 -12.00 -1.67
CA MET A 1 28.43 -11.50 -0.60
C MET A 1 28.04 -10.05 -0.34
N SER A 2 27.35 -9.77 0.76
CA SER A 2 26.95 -8.41 1.11
C SER A 2 28.18 -7.65 1.61
N ALA A 3 28.53 -6.56 0.92
CA ALA A 3 29.46 -5.57 1.46
C ALA A 3 28.85 -5.01 2.75
N GLY A 4 29.41 -5.40 3.88
CA GLY A 4 29.01 -4.93 5.21
C GLY A 4 29.36 -3.46 5.37
N GLY A 5 28.44 -2.58 4.99
CA GLY A 5 28.35 -1.25 5.60
C GLY A 5 27.83 -1.42 7.03
N ASN A 6 28.34 -0.63 7.96
CA ASN A 6 27.82 -0.58 9.34
C ASN A 6 26.34 -0.21 9.31
N ARG A 7 25.46 -1.22 9.35
CA ARG A 7 24.03 -1.03 9.55
C ARG A 7 23.81 -0.59 10.99
N THR A 8 23.39 0.65 11.18
CA THR A 8 23.02 1.19 12.49
C THR A 8 21.63 0.76 12.94
N GLN A 9 20.83 0.17 12.03
CA GLN A 9 19.45 -0.28 12.30
C GLN A 9 19.18 -1.64 11.62
N THR A 10 18.37 -2.48 12.28
CA THR A 10 17.95 -3.79 11.77
C THR A 10 17.17 -3.62 10.48
N ALA A 11 17.59 -4.26 9.38
CA ALA A 11 16.77 -4.33 8.18
C ALA A 11 15.68 -5.40 8.37
N VAL A 12 14.44 -5.08 8.03
CA VAL A 12 13.28 -5.99 8.17
C VAL A 12 12.63 -6.18 6.80
N GLY A 13 12.39 -7.43 6.43
CA GLY A 13 11.69 -7.79 5.19
C GLY A 13 10.68 -8.90 5.44
N ALA A 14 9.52 -8.81 4.79
CA ALA A 14 8.49 -9.83 4.79
C ALA A 14 7.86 -9.92 3.40
N SER A 15 7.60 -11.14 2.93
CA SER A 15 6.90 -11.41 1.67
C SER A 15 5.79 -12.42 1.96
N ILE A 16 4.56 -12.07 1.61
CA ILE A 16 3.36 -12.86 1.89
C ILE A 16 2.59 -13.02 0.59
N SER A 17 2.18 -14.25 0.28
CA SER A 17 1.32 -14.54 -0.86
C SER A 17 0.11 -15.38 -0.43
N ILE A 18 -1.06 -15.00 -0.93
CA ILE A 18 -2.35 -15.66 -0.63
C ILE A 18 -3.02 -15.99 -1.97
N ALA A 19 -3.29 -17.27 -2.20
CA ALA A 19 -3.98 -17.77 -3.39
C ALA A 19 -4.72 -19.08 -3.09
N PRO A 20 -5.86 -19.34 -3.75
CA PRO A 20 -6.67 -18.38 -4.50
C PRO A 20 -7.36 -17.40 -3.54
N LEU A 21 -7.77 -16.23 -4.04
CA LEU A 21 -8.49 -15.23 -3.24
C LEU A 21 -9.94 -15.63 -2.95
N ASP A 22 -10.54 -16.51 -3.76
CA ASP A 22 -11.93 -16.96 -3.62
C ASP A 22 -12.25 -17.61 -2.27
N HIS A 23 -11.26 -18.21 -1.61
CA HIS A 23 -11.48 -18.89 -0.32
C HIS A 23 -11.29 -17.97 0.88
N VAL A 24 -10.98 -16.69 0.67
CA VAL A 24 -10.81 -15.74 1.76
C VAL A 24 -12.16 -15.46 2.43
N ALA A 25 -12.29 -15.89 3.68
CA ALA A 25 -13.52 -15.78 4.46
C ALA A 25 -13.50 -14.68 5.54
N GLY A 26 -12.39 -13.94 5.68
CA GLY A 26 -12.19 -12.99 6.77
C GLY A 26 -11.38 -11.76 6.38
N ASP A 27 -11.09 -10.92 7.38
CA ASP A 27 -10.36 -9.66 7.21
C ASP A 27 -8.85 -9.89 7.06
N VAL A 28 -8.44 -10.18 5.82
CA VAL A 28 -7.02 -10.33 5.46
C VAL A 28 -6.25 -9.02 5.62
N ALA A 29 -6.88 -7.88 5.31
CA ALA A 29 -6.21 -6.58 5.42
C ALA A 29 -5.83 -6.26 6.88
N GLY A 30 -6.77 -6.45 7.81
CA GLY A 30 -6.53 -6.29 9.24
C GLY A 30 -5.51 -7.30 9.78
N LEU A 31 -5.60 -8.57 9.37
CA LEU A 31 -4.63 -9.60 9.78
C LEU A 31 -3.20 -9.23 9.36
N LEU A 32 -2.99 -8.92 8.08
CA LEU A 32 -1.66 -8.59 7.55
C LEU A 32 -1.14 -7.27 8.12
N GLY A 33 -2.02 -6.27 8.25
CA GLY A 33 -1.68 -4.99 8.85
C GLY A 33 -1.18 -5.14 10.28
N ASN A 34 -1.89 -5.91 11.12
CA ASN A 34 -1.53 -6.10 12.53
C ASN A 34 -0.26 -6.94 12.68
N PHE A 35 -0.14 -8.03 11.91
CA PHE A 35 1.07 -8.85 11.89
C PHE A 35 2.32 -8.02 11.56
N LEU A 36 2.27 -7.21 10.51
CA LEU A 36 3.40 -6.38 10.11
C LEU A 36 3.66 -5.23 11.10
N PHE A 37 2.61 -4.68 11.73
CA PHE A 37 2.77 -3.70 12.79
C PHE A 37 3.56 -4.28 13.98
N ASP A 38 3.18 -5.46 14.44
CA ASP A 38 3.81 -6.13 15.58
C ASP A 38 5.25 -6.56 15.25
N LEU A 39 5.47 -7.08 14.04
CA LEU A 39 6.82 -7.42 13.56
C LEU A 39 7.74 -6.20 13.54
N LEU A 40 7.28 -5.08 12.97
CA LEU A 40 8.06 -3.85 12.89
C LEU A 40 8.26 -3.20 14.27
N GLY A 41 7.30 -3.34 15.18
CA GLY A 41 7.36 -2.77 16.53
C GLY A 41 8.52 -3.29 17.38
N MET A 42 9.14 -4.41 16.99
CA MET A 42 10.35 -4.92 17.63
C MET A 42 11.61 -4.09 17.28
N PHE A 43 11.57 -3.29 16.21
CA PHE A 43 12.76 -2.65 15.64
C PHE A 43 12.60 -1.16 15.30
N TYR A 44 11.37 -0.66 15.16
CA TYR A 44 11.09 0.70 14.70
C TYR A 44 10.10 1.43 15.61
N PRO A 45 10.16 2.78 15.66
CA PRO A 45 9.19 3.58 16.40
C PRO A 45 7.76 3.35 15.90
N ARG A 46 6.81 3.52 16.82
CA ARG A 46 5.38 3.30 16.57
C ARG A 46 4.86 4.11 15.37
N GLN A 47 5.39 5.31 15.13
CA GLN A 47 4.99 6.15 13.98
C GLN A 47 5.28 5.47 12.63
N ILE A 48 6.41 4.78 12.49
CA ILE A 48 6.75 4.03 11.28
C ILE A 48 5.86 2.79 11.15
N CYS A 49 5.67 2.07 12.25
CA CYS A 49 4.81 0.88 12.29
C CYS A 49 3.36 1.23 11.88
N SER A 50 2.81 2.32 12.41
CA SER A 50 1.48 2.82 12.04
C SER A 50 1.38 3.20 10.56
N LYS A 51 2.43 3.79 9.98
CA LYS A 51 2.45 4.11 8.54
C LYS A 51 2.39 2.86 7.67
N ALA A 52 3.19 1.84 8.02
CA ALA A 52 3.17 0.57 7.31
C ALA A 52 1.79 -0.12 7.42
N ASN A 53 1.23 -0.15 8.63
CA ASN A 53 -0.08 -0.72 8.91
C ASN A 53 -1.18 -0.08 8.06
N VAL A 54 -1.27 1.25 8.03
CA VAL A 54 -2.27 1.97 7.23
C VAL A 54 -2.13 1.64 5.74
N VAL A 55 -0.92 1.67 5.19
CA VAL A 55 -0.68 1.36 3.77
C VAL A 55 -1.09 -0.07 3.44
N VAL A 56 -0.67 -1.04 4.24
CA VAL A 56 -1.00 -2.46 4.02
C VAL A 56 -2.50 -2.65 4.07
N ILE A 57 -3.18 -2.12 5.09
CA ILE A 57 -4.64 -2.23 5.21
C ILE A 57 -5.32 -1.64 3.98
N GLU A 58 -4.95 -0.44 3.56
CA GLU A 58 -5.62 0.24 2.46
C GLU A 58 -5.38 -0.43 1.10
N LEU A 59 -4.14 -0.83 0.81
CA LEU A 59 -3.80 -1.48 -0.45
C LEU A 59 -4.39 -2.91 -0.53
N VAL A 60 -4.31 -3.68 0.55
CA VAL A 60 -4.89 -5.03 0.60
C VAL A 60 -6.42 -4.96 0.54
N THR A 61 -7.05 -4.02 1.24
CA THR A 61 -8.51 -3.81 1.13
C THR A 61 -8.91 -3.50 -0.31
N ASN A 62 -8.16 -2.65 -1.03
CA ASN A 62 -8.45 -2.38 -2.44
C ASN A 62 -8.38 -3.65 -3.30
N VAL A 63 -7.40 -4.53 -3.08
CA VAL A 63 -7.33 -5.82 -3.79
C VAL A 63 -8.55 -6.68 -3.44
N MET A 64 -8.87 -6.82 -2.17
CA MET A 64 -9.99 -7.65 -1.72
C MET A 64 -11.35 -7.16 -2.23
N GLU A 65 -11.53 -5.85 -2.38
CA GLU A 65 -12.78 -5.24 -2.84
C GLU A 65 -12.91 -5.15 -4.37
N HIS A 66 -11.80 -5.10 -5.11
CA HIS A 66 -11.82 -4.71 -6.53
C HIS A 66 -11.11 -5.68 -7.49
N CYS A 67 -10.35 -6.66 -7.00
CA CYS A 67 -9.72 -7.64 -7.88
C CYS A 67 -10.76 -8.60 -8.46
N SER A 68 -10.93 -8.58 -9.80
CA SER A 68 -11.87 -9.45 -10.51
C SER A 68 -11.34 -10.86 -10.75
N ILE A 69 -10.03 -11.02 -10.89
CA ILE A 69 -9.35 -12.31 -11.14
C ILE A 69 -8.97 -12.95 -9.80
N ARG A 70 -9.87 -13.80 -9.29
CA ARG A 70 -9.82 -14.29 -7.90
C ARG A 70 -9.12 -15.64 -7.71
N ASP A 71 -8.83 -16.36 -8.79
CA ASP A 71 -8.08 -17.62 -8.78
C ASP A 71 -6.56 -17.40 -8.63
N GLY A 72 -6.08 -16.19 -8.91
CA GLY A 72 -4.67 -15.81 -8.74
C GLY A 72 -4.29 -15.38 -7.32
N ALA A 73 -3.10 -14.76 -7.22
CA ALA A 73 -2.45 -14.48 -5.93
C ALA A 73 -2.42 -12.99 -5.57
N LEU A 74 -2.85 -12.65 -4.36
CA LEU A 74 -2.39 -11.43 -3.68
C LEU A 74 -0.95 -11.64 -3.25
N ARG A 75 -0.09 -10.65 -3.48
CA ARG A 75 1.27 -10.58 -2.94
C ARG A 75 1.45 -9.28 -2.18
N VAL A 76 2.05 -9.36 -1.00
CA VAL A 76 2.44 -8.22 -0.17
C VAL A 76 3.90 -8.38 0.20
N ASP A 77 4.73 -7.45 -0.27
CA ASP A 77 6.13 -7.36 0.09
C ASP A 77 6.36 -6.09 0.91
N LEU A 78 6.96 -6.24 2.09
CA LEU A 78 7.41 -5.15 2.93
C LEU A 78 8.93 -5.23 3.05
N LYS A 79 9.61 -4.11 2.88
CA LYS A 79 11.04 -3.98 3.10
C LYS A 79 11.35 -2.67 3.80
N ILE A 80 12.10 -2.74 4.88
CA ILE A 80 12.82 -1.61 5.46
C ILE A 80 14.32 -1.93 5.43
N ASP A 81 15.09 -1.11 4.72
CA ASP A 81 16.53 -1.25 4.58
C ASP A 81 17.14 0.15 4.49
N GLY A 82 17.93 0.54 5.49
CA GLY A 82 18.37 1.92 5.68
C GLY A 82 17.20 2.84 6.05
N ASP A 83 17.10 3.98 5.36
CA ASP A 83 16.11 5.04 5.65
C ASP A 83 14.82 4.92 4.84
N GLU A 84 14.53 3.77 4.24
CA GLU A 84 13.39 3.61 3.34
C GLU A 84 12.47 2.48 3.78
N LEU A 85 11.18 2.80 3.95
CA LEU A 85 10.10 1.83 4.03
C LEU A 85 9.47 1.69 2.64
N MET A 86 9.51 0.48 2.09
CA MET A 86 8.88 0.13 0.83
C MET A 86 7.84 -0.96 1.05
N ILE A 87 6.63 -0.74 0.56
CA ILE A 87 5.55 -1.73 0.55
C ILE A 87 5.11 -1.92 -0.90
N THR A 88 5.10 -3.15 -1.37
CA THR A 88 4.60 -3.52 -2.70
C THR A 88 3.40 -4.43 -2.51
N VAL A 89 2.30 -4.12 -3.17
CA VAL A 89 1.11 -4.99 -3.23
C VAL A 89 0.84 -5.30 -4.69
N ALA A 90 0.72 -6.58 -5.01
CA ALA A 90 0.41 -7.03 -6.36
C ALA A 90 -0.79 -7.97 -6.38
N ASN A 91 -1.60 -7.86 -7.41
CA ASN A 91 -2.72 -8.76 -7.68
C ASN A 91 -2.90 -8.94 -9.20
N PRO A 92 -3.48 -10.07 -9.65
CA PRO A 92 -3.83 -10.21 -11.05
C PRO A 92 -4.88 -9.18 -11.41
N ALA A 93 -4.72 -8.58 -12.59
CA ALA A 93 -5.62 -7.56 -13.11
C ALA A 93 -5.63 -7.61 -14.63
N THR A 94 -6.71 -7.11 -15.21
CA THR A 94 -6.80 -6.79 -16.63
C THR A 94 -6.11 -5.45 -16.93
N GLU A 95 -5.79 -5.19 -18.21
CA GLU A 95 -5.24 -3.90 -18.64
C GLU A 95 -6.20 -2.73 -18.36
N ASP A 96 -7.50 -2.95 -18.48
CA ASP A 96 -8.52 -1.92 -18.20
C ASP A 96 -8.56 -1.56 -16.71
N GLU A 97 -8.47 -2.56 -15.83
CA GLU A 97 -8.38 -2.33 -14.38
C GLU A 97 -7.09 -1.58 -14.01
N PHE A 98 -5.96 -1.97 -14.61
CA PHE A 98 -4.71 -1.24 -14.45
C PHE A 98 -4.86 0.21 -14.91
N LYS A 99 -5.43 0.45 -16.11
CA LYS A 99 -5.63 1.80 -16.64
C LYS A 99 -6.49 2.64 -15.70
N ALA A 100 -7.59 2.10 -15.19
CA ALA A 100 -8.44 2.80 -14.23
C ALA A 100 -7.71 3.17 -12.93
N VAL A 101 -6.81 2.31 -12.44
CA VAL A 101 -5.96 2.60 -11.28
C VAL A 101 -4.89 3.63 -11.62
N SER A 102 -4.22 3.49 -12.76
CA SER A 102 -3.20 4.42 -13.25
C SER A 102 -3.74 5.84 -13.45
N ASP A 103 -4.95 5.97 -14.00
CA ASP A 103 -5.62 7.26 -14.17
C ASP A 103 -5.87 7.94 -12.81
N ARG A 104 -6.25 7.15 -11.78
CA ARG A 104 -6.41 7.67 -10.41
C ARG A 104 -5.09 8.12 -9.81
N PHE A 105 -4.02 7.35 -9.98
CA PHE A 105 -2.68 7.75 -9.53
C PHE A 105 -2.22 9.04 -10.21
N THR A 106 -2.49 9.17 -11.51
CA THR A 106 -2.20 10.37 -12.29
C THR A 106 -2.95 11.58 -11.76
N ILE A 107 -4.23 11.45 -11.42
CA ILE A 107 -5.03 12.53 -10.80
C ILE A 107 -4.42 12.94 -9.45
N ILE A 108 -4.05 11.97 -8.61
CA ILE A 108 -3.49 12.24 -7.28
C ILE A 108 -2.11 12.90 -7.39
N ALA A 109 -1.25 12.42 -8.29
CA ALA A 109 0.09 12.94 -8.48
C ALA A 109 0.11 14.37 -9.04
N ASN A 110 -0.86 14.71 -9.90
CA ASN A 110 -0.99 16.03 -10.50
C ASN A 110 -1.90 17.00 -9.71
N ALA A 111 -2.37 16.61 -8.53
CA ALA A 111 -3.20 17.46 -7.70
C ALA A 111 -2.36 18.63 -7.14
N GLU A 112 -2.72 19.87 -7.50
CA GLU A 112 -2.07 21.08 -6.97
C GLU A 112 -2.18 21.17 -5.43
N ASP A 113 -3.32 20.73 -4.88
CA ASP A 113 -3.56 20.61 -3.45
C ASP A 113 -4.15 19.23 -3.12
N PRO A 114 -3.30 18.24 -2.76
CA PRO A 114 -3.75 16.90 -2.38
C PRO A 114 -4.67 16.87 -1.16
N ARG A 115 -4.56 17.86 -0.24
CA ARG A 115 -5.41 17.93 0.95
C ARG A 115 -6.80 18.43 0.60
N LYS A 116 -6.90 19.41 -0.30
CA LYS A 116 -8.18 19.86 -0.84
C LYS A 116 -8.85 18.76 -1.66
N LEU A 117 -8.10 18.06 -2.52
CA LEU A 117 -8.61 16.91 -3.26
C LEU A 117 -9.19 15.82 -2.32
N LEU A 118 -8.49 15.53 -1.23
CA LEU A 118 -8.96 14.62 -0.19
C LEU A 118 -10.26 15.13 0.47
N ALA A 119 -10.29 16.39 0.90
CA ALA A 119 -11.44 16.99 1.57
C ALA A 119 -12.69 17.00 0.65
N ASP A 120 -12.53 17.38 -0.60
CA ASP A 120 -13.60 17.38 -1.60
C ASP A 120 -14.13 15.97 -1.87
N THR A 121 -13.23 14.97 -1.92
CA THR A 121 -13.60 13.56 -2.10
C THR A 121 -14.35 13.01 -0.88
N VAL A 122 -13.93 13.37 0.34
CA VAL A 122 -14.65 13.02 1.58
C VAL A 122 -16.05 13.63 1.58
N TYR A 123 -16.17 14.91 1.21
CA TYR A 123 -17.45 15.61 1.13
C TYR A 123 -18.40 14.94 0.12
N ARG A 124 -17.94 14.68 -1.11
CA ARG A 124 -18.74 14.01 -2.15
C ARG A 124 -19.19 12.62 -1.71
N ARG A 125 -18.33 11.85 -1.05
CA ARG A 125 -18.70 10.52 -0.53
C ARG A 125 -19.79 10.55 0.52
N ARG A 126 -19.81 11.58 1.36
CA ARG A 126 -20.85 11.76 2.38
C ARG A 126 -22.23 11.97 1.75
N ILE A 127 -22.28 12.52 0.53
CA ILE A 127 -23.50 12.83 -0.20
C ILE A 127 -23.90 11.66 -1.12
N ASP A 128 -22.96 11.11 -1.90
CA ASP A 128 -23.26 10.21 -3.02
C ASP A 128 -22.98 8.71 -2.75
N LYS A 129 -22.51 8.34 -1.55
CA LYS A 129 -22.10 6.95 -1.19
C LYS A 129 -21.13 6.29 -2.19
N ALA A 130 -20.36 7.09 -2.94
CA ALA A 130 -19.40 6.59 -3.94
C ALA A 130 -18.29 5.74 -3.30
N LYS A 131 -17.93 4.61 -3.93
CA LYS A 131 -16.88 3.67 -3.48
C LYS A 131 -15.56 3.86 -4.25
N GLY A 132 -14.43 3.57 -3.59
CA GLY A 132 -13.07 3.53 -4.18
C GLY A 132 -12.29 4.87 -4.22
N GLY A 133 -10.96 4.83 -4.02
CA GLY A 133 -10.04 5.97 -4.23
C GLY A 133 -9.61 6.81 -3.01
N LEU A 134 -10.37 6.80 -1.90
CA LEU A 134 -10.04 7.61 -0.71
C LEU A 134 -8.76 7.17 0.00
N GLY A 135 -8.49 5.86 0.09
CA GLY A 135 -7.27 5.35 0.74
C GLY A 135 -6.02 5.90 0.08
N LEU A 136 -5.90 5.74 -1.25
CA LEU A 136 -4.77 6.26 -2.02
C LEU A 136 -4.55 7.78 -1.82
N MET A 137 -5.64 8.57 -1.76
CA MET A 137 -5.54 10.01 -1.48
C MET A 137 -5.01 10.28 -0.06
N ARG A 138 -5.45 9.52 0.96
CA ARG A 138 -4.94 9.64 2.33
C ARG A 138 -3.47 9.25 2.43
N LEU A 139 -3.04 8.21 1.72
CA LEU A 139 -1.63 7.81 1.71
C LEU A 139 -0.72 8.92 1.19
N THR A 140 -1.13 9.60 0.13
CA THR A 140 -0.36 10.71 -0.45
C THR A 140 -0.48 11.99 0.40
N ALA A 141 -1.69 12.39 0.79
CA ALA A 141 -1.93 13.67 1.46
C ALA A 141 -1.57 13.69 2.96
N GLU A 142 -1.86 12.60 3.68
CA GLU A 142 -1.66 12.50 5.14
C GLU A 142 -0.34 11.78 5.47
N SER A 143 -0.10 10.64 4.81
CA SER A 143 1.03 9.76 5.16
C SER A 143 2.32 10.05 4.40
N LYS A 144 2.26 10.89 3.34
CA LYS A 144 3.38 11.33 2.49
C LYS A 144 4.12 10.18 1.78
N PHE A 145 3.40 9.11 1.45
CA PHE A 145 3.97 8.06 0.60
C PHE A 145 4.09 8.54 -0.84
N LYS A 146 5.18 8.19 -1.49
CA LYS A 146 5.29 8.20 -2.95
C LYS A 146 4.69 6.89 -3.46
N LEU A 147 3.64 6.99 -4.26
CA LEU A 147 2.94 5.84 -4.79
C LEU A 147 3.24 5.69 -6.28
N THR A 148 3.53 4.48 -6.74
CA THR A 148 3.59 4.13 -8.16
C THR A 148 2.69 2.93 -8.44
N ALA A 149 2.20 2.83 -9.66
CA ALA A 149 1.45 1.70 -10.16
C ALA A 149 2.06 1.24 -11.48
N GLU A 150 2.30 -0.04 -11.62
CA GLU A 150 2.92 -0.69 -12.77
C GLU A 150 2.07 -1.90 -13.18
N TYR A 151 2.13 -2.27 -14.46
CA TYR A 151 1.48 -3.48 -14.97
C TYR A 151 2.56 -4.42 -15.48
N GLU A 152 2.74 -5.53 -14.77
CA GLU A 152 3.81 -6.49 -15.04
C GLU A 152 3.22 -7.88 -15.22
N GLN A 153 3.35 -8.45 -16.42
CA GLN A 153 3.00 -9.86 -16.70
C GLN A 153 1.58 -10.27 -16.23
N GLY A 154 0.59 -9.38 -16.38
CA GLY A 154 -0.79 -9.64 -15.95
C GLY A 154 -1.11 -9.27 -14.50
N PHE A 155 -0.18 -8.61 -13.80
CA PHE A 155 -0.37 -8.13 -12.44
C PHE A 155 -0.37 -6.61 -12.40
N LEU A 156 -1.37 -6.06 -11.69
CA LEU A 156 -1.29 -4.70 -11.16
C LEU A 156 -0.35 -4.73 -9.95
N VAL A 157 0.70 -3.93 -10.00
CA VAL A 157 1.70 -3.80 -8.93
C VAL A 157 1.67 -2.37 -8.42
N VAL A 158 1.28 -2.18 -7.16
CA VAL A 158 1.29 -0.89 -6.47
C VAL A 158 2.44 -0.85 -5.50
N LYS A 159 3.33 0.15 -5.64
CA LYS A 159 4.45 0.38 -4.74
C LYS A 159 4.22 1.66 -3.94
N ALA A 160 4.46 1.59 -2.64
CA ALA A 160 4.37 2.69 -1.71
C ALA A 160 5.73 2.86 -1.01
N LEU A 161 6.39 3.98 -1.28
CA LEU A 161 7.68 4.33 -0.71
C LEU A 161 7.54 5.48 0.29
N PHE A 162 8.06 5.28 1.50
CA PHE A 162 8.15 6.31 2.52
C PHE A 162 9.60 6.51 3.00
N PRO A 163 10.17 7.70 2.83
CA PRO A 163 11.47 8.03 3.40
C PRO A 163 11.32 8.22 4.92
N MET A 164 12.08 7.46 5.69
CA MET A 164 12.07 7.45 7.15
C MET A 164 13.04 8.46 7.78
N ARG A 165 13.73 9.28 6.98
CA ARG A 165 14.64 10.31 7.52
C ARG A 165 13.90 11.23 8.49
N GLY A 166 14.47 11.40 9.68
CA GLY A 166 13.87 12.19 10.77
C GLY A 166 12.93 11.41 11.70
N PHE A 167 12.84 10.09 11.53
CA PHE A 167 12.13 9.19 12.46
C PHE A 167 13.05 8.20 13.19
N ALA A 168 14.36 8.22 12.89
CA ALA A 168 15.39 7.44 13.57
C ALA A 168 15.86 8.13 14.85
#